data_AF-A0A2N2FYB2-F1
#
_entry.id   AF-A0A2N2FYB2-F1
#
_cell.length_a   1.000
_cell.length_b   1.000
_cell.length_c   1.000
_cell.angle_alpha   90.00
_cell.angle_beta   90.00
_cell.angle_gamma   90.00
#
_symmetry.space_group_name_H-M   'P 1'
#
loop_
_entity.id
_entity.type
_entity.pdbx_description
1 polymer ?
#
loop_
_entity_poly.entity_id
_entity_poly.type
_entity_poly.pdbx_seq_one_letter_code
_entity_poly.pdbx_strand_id
1 'polypeptide(L)' 'MKPDSLFLREAWRLFFFLGIILINYPFVQIFDKPILIAGIPLLLLYFLVGWPLSIFVIFIFSRYHSNDHNHNKEKG' A
#
# COMPACT_ATOMS: atom_id res chain seq x y z
N MET A 1 21.33 -16.81 0.49
CA MET A 1 20.67 -15.52 0.75
C MET A 1 19.53 -15.77 1.73
N LYS A 2 19.63 -15.32 2.99
CA LYS A 2 18.50 -15.39 3.92
C LYS A 2 17.67 -14.14 3.61
N PRO A 3 16.42 -14.25 3.13
CA PRO A 3 15.63 -13.06 2.85
C PRO A 3 15.50 -12.28 4.15
N ASP A 4 15.72 -10.97 4.08
CA ASP A 4 15.68 -10.08 5.23
C ASP A 4 14.27 -10.12 5.81
N SER A 5 14.04 -10.98 6.80
CA SER A 5 12.72 -11.25 7.39
C SER A 5 12.08 -10.00 8.00
N LEU A 6 12.90 -8.98 8.27
CA LEU A 6 12.50 -7.64 8.67
C LEU A 6 11.69 -6.95 7.56
N PHE A 7 12.17 -6.98 6.31
CA PHE A 7 11.49 -6.34 5.18
C PHE A 7 10.12 -6.99 4.90
N LEU A 8 10.06 -8.31 4.90
CA LEU A 8 8.79 -9.04 4.75
C LEU A 8 7.80 -8.70 5.87
N ARG A 9 8.28 -8.57 7.11
CA ARG A 9 7.44 -8.21 8.26
C ARG A 9 6.94 -6.76 8.18
N GLU A 10 7.79 -5.83 7.73
CA GLU A 10 7.43 -4.43 7.48
C GLU A 10 6.37 -4.32 6.37
N ALA A 11 6.61 -4.98 5.23
CA ALA A 11 5.71 -4.97 4.08
C ALA A 11 4.34 -5.59 4.42
N TRP A 12 4.32 -6.67 5.21
CA TRP A 12 3.08 -7.29 5.64
C TRP A 12 2.23 -6.36 6.53
N ARG A 13 2.87 -5.61 7.43
CA ARG A 13 2.18 -4.57 8.22
C ARG A 13 1.60 -3.48 7.33
N LEU A 14 2.39 -2.93 6.41
CA LEU A 14 1.93 -1.88 5.49
C LEU A 14 0.75 -2.35 4.63
N PHE A 15 0.84 -3.56 4.08
CA PHE A 15 -0.24 -4.18 3.31
C PHE A 15 -1.51 -4.33 4.15
N PHE A 16 -1.39 -4.73 5.41
CA PHE A 16 -2.52 -4.89 6.32
C PHE A 16 -3.19 -3.56 6.68
N PHE A 17 -2.40 -2.55 7.08
CA PHE A 17 -2.92 -1.20 7.36
C PHE A 17 -3.59 -0.59 6.13
N LEU A 18 -2.98 -0.76 4.97
CA LEU A 18 -3.53 -0.23 3.74
C LEU A 18 -4.81 -0.97 3.32
N GLY A 19 -4.89 -2.29 3.50
CA GLY A 19 -6.12 -3.05 3.31
C GLY A 19 -7.25 -2.59 4.25
N ILE A 20 -6.94 -2.30 5.51
CA ILE A 20 -7.90 -1.72 6.48
C ILE A 20 -8.37 -0.34 6.04
N ILE A 21 -7.45 0.52 5.58
CA ILE A 21 -7.79 1.84 5.04
C ILE A 21 -8.69 1.70 3.80
N LEU A 22 -8.39 0.71 2.94
CA LEU A 22 -9.15 0.46 1.73
C LEU A 22 -10.58 -0.02 2.03
N ILE A 23 -10.75 -0.86 3.05
CA ILE A 23 -12.05 -1.42 3.45
C ILE A 23 -12.78 -0.50 4.44
N ASN A 24 -12.19 0.62 4.85
CA ASN A 24 -12.73 1.47 5.90
C ASN A 24 -14.12 2.00 5.52
N TYR A 25 -15.11 1.78 6.41
CA TYR A 25 -16.53 2.09 6.21
C TYR A 25 -16.83 3.48 5.60
N PRO A 26 -16.24 4.61 6.04
CA PRO A 26 -16.47 5.92 5.41
C PRO A 26 -16.00 5.99 3.96
N PHE A 27 -14.88 5.38 3.60
CA PHE A 27 -14.41 5.35 2.21
C PHE A 27 -15.35 4.51 1.35
N VAL A 28 -15.68 3.31 1.82
CA VAL A 28 -16.63 2.42 1.14
C VAL A 28 -17.97 3.12 0.96
N GLN A 29 -18.52 3.76 1.99
CA GLN A 29 -19.82 4.45 1.92
C GLN A 29 -19.82 5.69 1.01
N ILE A 30 -18.69 6.40 0.87
CA ILE A 30 -18.55 7.52 -0.07
C ILE A 30 -18.61 7.02 -1.51
N PHE A 31 -18.00 5.86 -1.79
CA PHE A 31 -17.94 5.26 -3.13
C PHE A 31 -19.10 4.28 -3.42
N ASP A 32 -19.84 3.84 -2.41
CA ASP A 32 -21.07 3.03 -2.50
C ASP A 32 -22.29 3.88 -2.86
N LYS A 33 -22.07 4.91 -3.69
CA LYS A 33 -23.18 5.58 -4.36
C LYS A 33 -23.45 4.83 -5.67
N PRO A 34 -24.71 4.73 -6.12
CA PRO A 34 -25.09 4.10 -7.40
C PRO A 34 -24.67 4.96 -8.61
N ILE A 35 -23.51 5.61 -8.52
CA ILE A 35 -22.92 6.43 -9.56
C ILE A 35 -22.08 5.48 -10.41
N LEU A 36 -22.50 5.30 -11.65
CA LEU A 36 -21.78 4.49 -12.64
C LEU A 36 -20.89 5.43 -13.44
N ILE A 37 -19.57 5.32 -13.29
CA ILE A 37 -18.62 6.02 -14.18
C ILE A 37 -18.37 5.09 -15.36
N ALA A 38 -18.75 5.53 -16.56
CA ALA A 38 -18.63 4.74 -17.80
C ALA A 38 -19.28 3.33 -17.71
N GLY A 39 -20.34 3.19 -16.91
CA GLY A 39 -21.04 1.91 -16.70
C GLY A 39 -20.41 1.00 -15.63
N ILE A 40 -19.31 1.43 -15.00
CA ILE A 40 -18.62 0.66 -13.96
C ILE A 40 -18.96 1.23 -12.58
N PRO A 41 -19.32 0.39 -11.59
CA PRO A 41 -19.54 0.83 -10.22
C PRO A 41 -18.30 1.51 -9.66
N LEU A 42 -18.51 2.64 -8.98
CA LEU A 42 -17.41 3.44 -8.42
C LEU A 42 -16.56 2.64 -7.42
N LEU A 43 -17.18 1.69 -6.70
CA LEU A 43 -16.51 0.73 -5.83
C LEU A 43 -15.44 -0.12 -6.57
N LEU A 44 -15.72 -0.51 -7.81
CA LEU A 44 -14.80 -1.31 -8.61
C LEU A 44 -13.60 -0.47 -9.07
N LEU A 45 -13.85 0.78 -9.48
CA LEU A 45 -12.80 1.73 -9.85
C LEU A 45 -11.91 2.05 -8.65
N TYR A 46 -12.51 2.18 -7.47
CA TYR A 46 -11.79 2.34 -6.21
C TYR A 46 -10.85 1.17 -5.93
N PHE A 47 -11.30 -0.07 -6.10
CA PHE A 47 -10.44 -1.24 -5.97
C PHE A 47 -9.33 -1.28 -7.05
N LEU A 48 -9.67 -0.90 -8.28
CA LEU A 48 -8.75 -0.86 -9.42
C LEU A 48 -7.60 0.15 -9.21
N VAL A 49 -7.86 1.28 -8.56
CA VAL A 49 -6.84 2.30 -8.25
C VAL A 49 -6.17 2.04 -6.89
N GLY A 50 -6.92 1.56 -5.91
CA GLY A 50 -6.40 1.23 -4.58
C GLY A 50 -5.35 0.13 -4.60
N TRP A 51 -5.49 -0.84 -5.50
CA TRP A 51 -4.53 -1.94 -5.62
C TRP A 51 -3.13 -1.50 -6.14
N PRO A 52 -2.97 -0.78 -7.27
CA PRO A 52 -1.66 -0.27 -7.66
C PRO A 52 -1.12 0.77 -6.69
N LEU A 53 -1.98 1.56 -6.04
CA LEU A 53 -1.57 2.46 -4.96
C LEU A 53 -0.92 1.68 -3.81
N SER A 54 -1.44 0.48 -3.48
CA SER A 54 -0.83 -0.37 -2.45
C SER A 54 0.57 -0.82 -2.76
N ILE A 55 0.78 -1.26 -4.00
CA ILE A 55 2.08 -1.68 -4.48
C ILE A 55 3.03 -0.48 -4.51
N PHE A 56 2.54 0.70 -4.90
CA PHE A 56 3.33 1.93 -4.95
C PHE A 56 3.83 2.37 -3.58
N VAL A 57 2.97 2.35 -2.56
CA VAL A 57 3.37 2.69 -1.17
C VAL A 57 4.42 1.71 -0.66
N ILE A 58 4.21 0.41 -0.85
CA ILE A 58 5.18 -0.63 -0.45
C ILE A 58 6.52 -0.43 -1.19
N PHE A 59 6.47 -0.09 -2.48
CA PHE A 59 7.66 0.17 -3.29
C PHE A 59 8.46 1.38 -2.78
N ILE A 60 7.79 2.50 -2.47
CA ILE A 60 8.45 3.68 -1.90
C ILE A 60 9.11 3.34 -0.57
N PHE A 61 8.38 2.65 0.33
CA PHE A 61 8.92 2.25 1.63
C PHE A 61 10.11 1.31 1.50
N SER A 62 10.03 0.33 0.61
CA SER A 62 11.12 -0.58 0.29
C SER A 62 12.36 0.18 -0.16
N ARG A 63 12.18 1.18 -1.04
CA ARG A 63 13.28 2.00 -1.54
C ARG A 63 13.85 2.95 -0.50
N TYR A 64 13.02 3.51 0.38
CA TYR A 64 13.45 4.42 1.44
C TYR A 64 14.30 3.69 2.48
N HIS A 65 13.85 2.53 2.97
CA HIS A 65 14.57 1.76 3.99
C HIS A 65 15.89 1.16 3.47
N SER A 66 15.98 0.89 2.16
CA SER A 66 17.24 0.43 1.56
C SER A 66 18.34 1.49 1.53
N ASN A 67 17.99 2.79 1.58
CA ASN A 67 18.98 3.87 1.61
C ASN A 67 19.54 4.15 3.01
N ASP A 68 18.77 3.86 4.07
CA ASP A 68 19.16 4.17 5.44
C ASP A 68 20.30 3.25 5.95
N HIS A 69 20.39 2.03 5.45
CA HIS A 69 21.48 1.10 5.81
C HIS A 69 22.86 1.49 5.27
N ASN A 70 22.97 2.41 4.30
CA ASN A 70 24.27 2.82 3.78
C ASN A 70 24.93 3.93 4.62
N HIS A 71 24.16 4.72 5.39
CA HIS A 71 24.74 5.84 6.14
C HIS A 71 25.45 5.43 7.45
N ASN A 72 25.18 4.23 7.96
CA ASN A 72 25.84 3.71 9.17
C ASN A 72 27.15 2.96 8.89
N LYS A 73 27.46 2.63 7.63
CA LYS A 73 28.69 1.91 7.26
C LYS A 73 29.90 2.81 7.03
N GLU A 74 29.70 4.11 6.83
CA GLU A 74 30.80 5.07 6.58
C GLU A 74 31.37 5.70 7.87
N LYS A 75 30.76 5.42 9.04
CA LYS A 75 31.18 5.98 10.33
C LYS A 75 31.75 4.95 11.32
N GLY A 76 32.01 3.73 10.87
CA GLY A 76 32.62 2.65 11.66
C GLY A 76 34.09 2.45 11.31
#